data_AF-A0AAV0WGM8-F1
#
_entry.id   AF-A0AAV0WGM8-F1
#
_cell.length_a   1.000
_cell.length_b   1.000
_cell.length_c   1.000
_cell.angle_alpha   90.00
_cell.angle_beta   90.00
_cell.angle_gamma   90.00
#
_symmetry.space_group_name_H-M   'P 1'
#
loop_
_entity.id
_entity.type
_entity.pdbx_description
1 polymer ?
#
loop_
_entity_poly.entity_id
_entity_poly.type
_entity_poly.pdbx_seq_one_letter_code
_entity_poly.pdbx_strand_id
1 'polypeptide(L)'
;MPAVERILKLWTPLKNFFDSAERVPKIILDFFKSPISEIYFLFLHSNLNLFEKNIKSVEKNKVSVIEIRKILYETQNTLIERKSTKFIGMQTKMKMQKLKNENPTPETTILISKFEEETLSFFNTASEYLKKWSVSFDKYDVFDWMTLSETPKWEKIENTILYLNNNGVETLRDNIFEQYMYLKNFLEVKLASEEWKSPDSKKIFF
;
A
#
# COMPACT_ATOMS: atom_id res chain seq x y z
N MET A 1 3.03 12.97 -2.09
CA MET A 1 4.46 13.17 -2.42
C MET A 1 4.61 14.53 -3.08
N PRO A 2 5.17 15.53 -2.38
CA PRO A 2 5.12 16.93 -2.84
C PRO A 2 5.82 17.19 -4.18
N ALA A 3 6.90 16.48 -4.49
CA ALA A 3 7.68 16.72 -5.72
C ALA A 3 6.91 16.32 -6.99
N VAL A 4 6.38 15.09 -7.05
CA VAL A 4 5.60 14.59 -8.20
C VAL A 4 4.36 15.43 -8.42
N GLU A 5 3.66 15.78 -7.33
CA GLU A 5 2.47 16.62 -7.41
C GLU A 5 2.78 18.05 -7.92
N ARG A 6 3.89 18.65 -7.46
CA ARG A 6 4.34 19.96 -7.96
C ARG A 6 4.70 19.91 -9.44
N ILE A 7 5.41 18.88 -9.88
CA ILE A 7 5.77 18.70 -11.30
C ILE A 7 4.51 18.57 -12.17
N LEU A 8 3.52 17.79 -11.72
CA LEU A 8 2.24 17.67 -12.43
C LEU A 8 1.45 18.99 -12.47
N LYS A 9 1.40 19.75 -11.37
CA LYS A 9 0.73 21.07 -11.32
C LYS A 9 1.40 22.10 -12.22
N LEU A 10 2.73 22.03 -12.34
CA LEU A 10 3.53 22.94 -13.14
C LEU A 10 3.93 22.35 -14.50
N TRP A 11 3.25 21.30 -14.96
CA TRP A 11 3.66 20.56 -16.16
C TRP A 11 3.76 21.45 -17.40
N THR A 12 2.71 22.22 -17.69
CA THR A 12 2.68 23.16 -18.82
C THR A 12 3.70 24.30 -18.69
N PRO A 13 3.79 25.03 -17.55
CA PRO A 13 4.84 26.02 -17.32
C PRO A 13 6.26 25.47 -17.49
N LEU A 14 6.55 24.29 -16.94
CA LEU A 14 7.87 23.66 -17.02
C LEU A 14 8.22 23.30 -18.47
N LYS A 15 7.27 22.71 -19.21
CA LYS A 15 7.46 22.42 -20.63
C LYS A 15 7.81 23.69 -21.42
N ASN A 16 7.03 24.76 -21.25
CA ASN A 16 7.28 26.03 -21.94
C ASN A 16 8.62 26.67 -21.56
N PHE A 17 9.01 26.56 -20.29
CA PHE A 17 10.29 27.04 -19.80
C PHE A 17 11.46 26.29 -20.47
N PHE A 18 11.41 24.97 -20.50
CA PHE A 18 12.47 24.16 -21.10
C PHE A 18 12.50 24.25 -22.63
N ASP A 19 11.37 24.53 -23.29
CA ASP A 19 11.33 24.78 -24.73
C ASP A 19 11.91 26.15 -25.11
N SER A 20 11.88 27.14 -24.21
CA SER A 20 12.36 28.51 -24.46
C SER A 20 13.78 28.79 -23.95
N ALA A 21 14.34 27.93 -23.10
CA ALA A 21 15.66 28.12 -22.52
C ALA A 21 16.78 27.72 -23.50
N GLU A 22 17.80 28.59 -23.64
CA GLU A 22 18.90 28.40 -24.60
C GLU A 22 19.83 27.22 -24.30
N ARG A 23 19.98 26.85 -23.01
CA ARG A 23 20.90 25.79 -22.57
C ARG A 23 20.19 24.80 -21.65
N VAL A 24 19.42 23.89 -22.26
CA VAL A 24 18.74 22.80 -21.54
C VAL A 24 19.43 21.47 -21.82
N PRO A 25 19.70 20.64 -20.80
CA PRO A 25 20.15 19.27 -21.02
C PRO A 25 19.18 18.51 -21.93
N LYS A 26 19.70 17.91 -23.01
CA LYS A 26 18.89 17.22 -24.03
C LYS A 26 17.91 16.19 -23.42
N ILE A 27 18.33 15.48 -22.38
CA ILE A 27 17.49 14.52 -21.64
C ILE A 27 16.21 15.16 -21.09
N ILE A 28 16.29 16.37 -20.53
CA ILE A 28 15.13 17.06 -19.94
C ILE A 28 14.20 17.54 -21.04
N LEU A 29 14.79 18.05 -22.14
CA LEU A 29 14.03 18.49 -23.30
C LEU A 29 13.27 17.32 -23.94
N ASP A 30 13.95 16.19 -24.18
CA ASP A 30 13.37 14.97 -24.73
C ASP A 30 12.26 14.42 -23.80
N PHE A 31 12.47 14.51 -22.48
CA PHE A 31 11.48 14.12 -21.49
C PHE A 31 10.18 14.93 -21.60
N PHE A 32 10.22 16.27 -21.63
CA PHE A 32 9.01 17.10 -21.73
C PHE A 32 8.37 17.12 -23.12
N LYS A 33 9.13 16.78 -24.17
CA LYS A 33 8.61 16.60 -25.52
C LYS A 33 7.88 15.27 -25.70
N SER A 34 8.31 14.23 -25.00
CA SER A 34 7.73 12.91 -25.11
C SER A 34 6.28 12.88 -24.59
N PRO A 35 5.32 12.32 -25.36
CA PRO A 35 3.91 12.29 -25.00
C PRO A 35 3.59 11.32 -23.86
N ILE A 36 4.49 10.37 -23.55
CA ILE A 36 4.29 9.37 -22.49
C ILE A 36 4.81 9.84 -21.12
N SER A 37 5.72 10.81 -21.08
CA SER A 37 6.38 11.25 -19.83
C SER A 37 5.40 11.76 -18.77
N GLU A 38 4.39 12.52 -19.17
CA GLU A 38 3.33 12.99 -18.27
C GLU A 38 2.53 11.80 -17.71
N ILE A 39 2.27 10.79 -18.55
CA ILE A 39 1.53 9.58 -18.20
C ILE A 39 2.28 8.79 -17.12
N TYR A 40 3.61 8.67 -17.21
CA TYR A 40 4.43 8.08 -16.14
C TYR A 40 4.30 8.83 -14.82
N PHE A 41 4.31 10.17 -14.84
CA PHE A 41 4.16 10.96 -13.60
C PHE A 41 2.77 10.83 -12.99
N LEU A 42 1.71 10.78 -13.80
CA LEU A 42 0.34 10.51 -13.34
C LEU A 42 0.22 9.11 -12.71
N PHE A 43 0.82 8.11 -13.35
CA PHE A 43 0.90 6.75 -12.81
C PHE A 43 1.62 6.72 -11.46
N LEU A 44 2.81 7.33 -11.37
CA LEU A 44 3.57 7.42 -10.13
C LEU A 44 2.76 8.13 -9.05
N HIS A 45 2.13 9.26 -9.36
CA HIS A 45 1.32 9.99 -8.39
C HIS A 45 0.21 9.12 -7.78
N SER A 46 -0.49 8.34 -8.60
CA SER A 46 -1.56 7.45 -8.16
C SER A 46 -1.08 6.30 -7.26
N ASN A 47 0.15 5.82 -7.46
CA ASN A 47 0.71 4.70 -6.71
C ASN A 47 1.50 5.14 -5.48
N LEU A 48 2.25 6.24 -5.57
CA LEU A 48 3.04 6.77 -4.46
C LEU A 48 2.18 7.22 -3.28
N ASN A 49 0.92 7.59 -3.50
CA ASN A 49 -0.01 7.89 -2.41
C ASN A 49 -0.29 6.66 -1.52
N LEU A 50 -0.32 5.45 -2.09
CA LEU A 50 -0.45 4.20 -1.33
C LEU A 50 0.75 4.02 -0.40
N PHE A 51 1.96 4.15 -0.94
CA PHE A 51 3.19 4.00 -0.16
C PHE A 51 3.33 5.08 0.90
N GLU A 52 3.03 6.34 0.58
CA GLU A 52 3.08 7.43 1.56
C GLU A 52 2.12 7.22 2.73
N LYS A 53 0.88 6.79 2.45
CA LYS A 53 -0.10 6.46 3.49
C LYS A 53 0.43 5.36 4.42
N ASN A 54 1.06 4.34 3.85
CA ASN A 54 1.49 3.17 4.61
C ASN A 54 2.78 3.46 5.39
N ILE A 55 3.74 4.19 4.82
CA ILE A 55 4.93 4.70 5.52
C ILE A 55 4.52 5.54 6.73
N LYS A 56 3.64 6.53 6.53
CA LYS A 56 3.12 7.35 7.64
C LYS A 56 2.38 6.54 8.69
N SER A 57 1.78 5.40 8.32
CA SER A 57 1.09 4.53 9.28
C SER A 57 2.07 3.72 10.12
N VAL A 58 3.18 3.28 9.54
CA VAL A 58 4.28 2.60 10.25
C VAL A 58 5.07 3.57 11.13
N GLU A 59 5.24 4.82 10.70
CA GLU A 59 5.98 5.87 11.43
C GLU A 59 5.21 6.46 12.62
N LYS A 60 3.95 6.06 12.88
CA LYS A 60 3.19 6.58 14.02
C LYS A 60 3.89 6.19 15.33
N ASN A 61 3.83 7.08 16.32
CA ASN A 61 4.26 6.73 17.67
C ASN A 61 3.34 5.62 18.22
N LYS A 62 3.94 4.56 18.79
CA LYS A 62 3.26 3.39 19.38
C LYS A 62 2.60 2.40 18.39
N VAL A 63 3.26 2.06 17.28
CA VAL A 63 2.79 0.98 16.41
C VAL A 63 3.36 -0.36 16.88
N SER A 64 2.49 -1.35 17.06
CA SER A 64 2.88 -2.72 17.41
C SER A 64 3.40 -3.49 16.19
N VAL A 65 4.20 -4.53 16.43
CA VAL A 65 4.73 -5.42 15.36
C VAL A 65 3.61 -6.03 14.52
N ILE A 66 2.47 -6.33 15.15
CA ILE A 66 1.32 -6.96 14.50
C ILE A 66 0.62 -5.97 13.56
N GLU A 67 0.56 -4.68 13.94
CA GLU A 67 0.04 -3.63 13.07
C GLU A 67 0.96 -3.37 11.88
N ILE A 68 2.29 -3.36 12.09
CA ILE A 68 3.26 -3.25 10.98
C ILE A 68 3.06 -4.40 10.00
N ARG A 69 2.98 -5.63 10.51
CA ARG A 69 2.72 -6.83 9.71
C ARG A 69 1.43 -6.67 8.89
N LYS A 70 0.33 -6.26 9.52
CA LYS A 70 -0.95 -6.01 8.85
C LYS A 70 -0.81 -4.98 7.72
N ILE A 71 -0.17 -3.84 7.98
CA ILE A 71 0.06 -2.79 6.98
C ILE A 71 0.86 -3.35 5.79
N LEU A 72 1.91 -4.13 6.04
CA LEU A 72 2.74 -4.73 4.98
C LEU A 72 1.93 -5.69 4.09
N TYR A 73 1.16 -6.60 4.68
CA TYR A 73 0.32 -7.54 3.91
C TYR A 73 -0.80 -6.84 3.15
N GLU A 74 -1.50 -5.89 3.77
CA GLU A 74 -2.55 -5.12 3.08
C GLU A 74 -1.97 -4.33 1.90
N THR A 75 -0.78 -3.75 2.05
CA THR A 75 -0.07 -3.07 0.96
C THR A 75 0.26 -4.05 -0.16
N GLN A 76 0.82 -5.21 0.17
CA GLN A 76 1.20 -6.22 -0.80
C GLN A 76 -0.01 -6.73 -1.58
N ASN A 77 -1.10 -7.07 -0.88
CA ASN A 77 -2.35 -7.52 -1.50
C ASN A 77 -2.91 -6.45 -2.43
N THR A 78 -2.92 -5.18 -2.01
CA THR A 78 -3.33 -4.06 -2.86
C THR A 78 -2.50 -3.98 -4.15
N LEU A 79 -1.18 -4.21 -4.09
CA LEU A 79 -0.32 -4.20 -5.28
C LEU A 79 -0.59 -5.40 -6.20
N ILE A 80 -0.87 -6.58 -5.64
CA ILE A 80 -1.24 -7.78 -6.39
C ILE A 80 -2.57 -7.57 -7.11
N GLU A 81 -3.56 -6.99 -6.43
CA GLU A 81 -4.87 -6.64 -7.03
C GLU A 81 -4.74 -5.56 -8.11
N ARG A 82 -3.92 -4.53 -7.87
CA ARG A 82 -3.63 -3.52 -8.90
C ARG A 82 -2.96 -4.12 -10.13
N LYS A 83 -2.07 -5.11 -9.95
CA LYS A 83 -1.48 -5.86 -11.07
C LYS A 83 -2.53 -6.66 -11.83
N SER A 84 -3.35 -7.46 -11.13
CA SER A 84 -4.35 -8.34 -11.76
C SER A 84 -5.41 -7.56 -12.53
N THR A 85 -5.78 -6.38 -12.03
CA THR A 85 -6.74 -5.47 -12.66
C THR A 85 -6.11 -4.51 -13.68
N LYS A 86 -4.78 -4.56 -13.89
CA LYS A 86 -4.02 -3.62 -14.73
C LYS A 86 -4.30 -2.15 -14.37
N PHE A 87 -4.32 -1.86 -13.08
CA PHE A 87 -4.66 -0.54 -12.56
C PHE A 87 -3.57 0.49 -12.89
N ILE A 88 -3.95 1.61 -13.50
CA ILE A 88 -3.04 2.72 -13.83
C ILE A 88 -3.50 4.08 -13.27
N GLY A 89 -4.66 4.13 -12.62
CA GLY A 89 -5.29 5.37 -12.15
C GLY A 89 -6.13 6.08 -13.22
N MET A 90 -7.17 6.80 -12.77
CA MET A 90 -8.16 7.41 -13.68
C MET A 90 -7.56 8.51 -14.56
N GLN A 91 -6.77 9.43 -13.99
CA GLN A 91 -6.16 10.52 -14.75
C GLN A 91 -5.17 9.99 -15.81
N THR A 92 -4.35 9.00 -15.44
CA THR A 92 -3.46 8.29 -16.36
C THR A 92 -4.23 7.66 -17.50
N LYS A 93 -5.33 6.94 -17.19
CA LYS A 93 -6.18 6.29 -18.19
C LYS A 93 -6.80 7.29 -19.16
N MET A 94 -7.32 8.42 -18.66
CA MET A 94 -7.88 9.49 -19.50
C MET A 94 -6.83 10.08 -20.43
N LYS A 95 -5.63 10.39 -19.92
CA LYS A 95 -4.54 10.94 -20.73
C LYS A 95 -4.04 9.95 -21.78
N MET A 96 -3.93 8.68 -21.42
CA MET A 96 -3.54 7.60 -22.33
C MET A 96 -4.57 7.40 -23.45
N GLN A 97 -5.87 7.42 -23.13
CA GLN A 97 -6.94 7.36 -24.13
C GLN A 97 -6.92 8.56 -25.07
N LYS A 98 -6.71 9.77 -24.53
CA LYS A 98 -6.54 10.98 -25.34
C LYS A 98 -5.39 10.83 -26.34
N LEU A 99 -4.24 10.36 -25.85
CA LEU A 99 -3.07 10.11 -26.69
C LEU A 99 -3.34 9.08 -27.80
N LYS A 100 -4.05 7.99 -27.46
CA LYS A 100 -4.43 6.92 -28.42
C LYS A 100 -5.40 7.41 -29.49
N ASN A 101 -6.36 8.27 -29.13
CA ASN A 101 -7.43 8.68 -30.02
C ASN A 101 -7.06 9.89 -30.90
N GLU A 102 -6.26 10.82 -30.38
CA GLU A 102 -5.94 12.07 -31.09
C GLU A 102 -4.72 11.94 -32.03
N ASN A 103 -3.79 11.02 -31.75
CA ASN A 103 -2.58 10.83 -32.56
C ASN A 103 -2.21 9.34 -32.71
N PRO A 104 -3.03 8.53 -33.41
CA PRO A 104 -2.76 7.11 -33.60
C PRO A 104 -1.62 6.91 -34.59
N THR A 105 -0.38 6.95 -34.09
CA THR A 105 0.82 6.56 -34.84
C THR A 105 1.32 5.20 -34.36
N PRO A 106 2.07 4.46 -35.20
CA PRO A 106 2.73 3.22 -34.76
C PRO A 106 3.64 3.45 -33.55
N GLU A 107 4.36 4.58 -33.53
CA GLU A 107 5.24 4.97 -32.43
C GLU A 107 4.47 5.17 -31.11
N THR A 108 3.35 5.89 -31.14
CA THR A 108 2.50 6.10 -29.97
C THR A 108 1.97 4.76 -29.43
N THR A 109 1.60 3.85 -30.34
CA THR A 109 1.12 2.51 -29.95
C THR A 109 2.20 1.72 -29.24
N ILE A 110 3.43 1.72 -29.77
CA ILE A 110 4.60 1.06 -29.16
C ILE A 110 4.89 1.66 -27.78
N LEU A 111 4.86 2.99 -27.64
CA LEU A 111 5.09 3.66 -26.35
C LEU A 111 4.04 3.28 -25.29
N ILE A 112 2.76 3.20 -25.68
CA ILE A 112 1.68 2.80 -24.78
C ILE A 112 1.85 1.33 -24.35
N SER A 113 2.13 0.42 -25.29
CA SER A 113 2.35 -0.99 -24.96
C SER A 113 3.54 -1.17 -24.01
N LYS A 114 4.64 -0.45 -24.26
CA LYS A 114 5.80 -0.45 -23.37
C LYS A 114 5.45 0.07 -21.97
N PHE A 115 4.69 1.17 -21.89
CA PHE A 115 4.21 1.69 -20.61
C PHE A 115 3.35 0.67 -19.85
N GLU A 116 2.42 -0.01 -20.53
CA GLU A 116 1.58 -1.05 -19.91
C GLU A 116 2.44 -2.20 -19.35
N GLU A 117 3.43 -2.68 -20.10
CA GLU A 117 4.38 -3.70 -19.63
C GLU A 117 5.18 -3.24 -18.40
N GLU A 118 5.71 -2.02 -18.43
CA GLU A 118 6.46 -1.45 -17.32
C GLU A 118 5.60 -1.24 -16.07
N THR A 119 4.31 -0.89 -16.22
CA THR A 119 3.40 -0.78 -15.07
C THR A 119 3.17 -2.13 -14.38
N LEU A 120 3.05 -3.22 -15.17
CA LEU A 120 2.94 -4.56 -14.62
C LEU A 120 4.24 -5.00 -13.94
N SER A 121 5.38 -4.68 -14.54
CA SER A 121 6.70 -4.93 -13.96
C SER A 121 6.90 -4.16 -12.64
N PHE A 122 6.43 -2.91 -12.56
CA PHE A 122 6.43 -2.12 -11.33
C PHE A 122 5.65 -2.81 -10.21
N PHE A 123 4.41 -3.25 -10.45
CA PHE A 123 3.64 -3.94 -9.41
C PHE A 123 4.27 -5.28 -9.01
N ASN A 124 4.83 -6.01 -9.97
CA ASN A 124 5.53 -7.25 -9.67
C ASN A 124 6.74 -7.00 -8.76
N THR A 125 7.60 -6.08 -9.16
CA THR A 125 8.82 -5.73 -8.41
C THR A 125 8.47 -5.20 -7.02
N ALA A 126 7.49 -4.30 -6.91
CA ALA A 126 7.07 -3.74 -5.63
C ALA A 126 6.47 -4.79 -4.69
N SER A 127 5.62 -5.69 -5.20
CA SER A 127 5.01 -6.74 -4.37
C SER A 127 6.01 -7.82 -3.96
N GLU A 128 6.96 -8.18 -4.82
CA GLU A 128 8.08 -9.07 -4.49
C GLU A 128 9.03 -8.45 -3.47
N TYR A 129 9.34 -7.15 -3.61
CA TYR A 129 10.14 -6.43 -2.64
C TYR A 129 9.49 -6.48 -1.26
N LEU A 130 8.21 -6.11 -1.16
CA LEU A 130 7.48 -6.18 0.11
C LEU A 130 7.46 -7.60 0.68
N LYS A 131 7.26 -8.62 -0.16
CA LYS A 131 7.31 -10.03 0.26
C LYS A 131 8.64 -10.38 0.93
N LYS A 132 9.76 -9.97 0.32
CA LYS A 132 11.10 -10.27 0.84
C LYS A 132 11.34 -9.62 2.20
N TRP A 133 10.86 -8.39 2.38
CA TRP A 133 11.01 -7.67 3.65
C TRP A 133 10.02 -8.11 4.73
N SER A 134 8.87 -8.68 4.35
CA SER A 134 7.86 -9.17 5.30
C SER A 134 8.22 -10.51 5.95
N VAL A 135 9.16 -11.29 5.40
CA VAL A 135 9.51 -12.65 5.90
C VAL A 135 9.88 -12.64 7.38
N SER A 136 10.59 -11.60 7.84
CA SER A 136 10.98 -11.47 9.25
C SER A 136 9.78 -11.37 10.22
N PHE A 137 8.62 -10.97 9.70
CA PHE A 137 7.37 -10.84 10.43
C PHE A 137 6.47 -12.09 10.33
N ASP A 138 6.82 -13.08 9.51
CA ASP A 138 5.99 -14.28 9.30
C ASP A 138 5.80 -15.06 10.59
N LYS A 139 6.84 -15.15 11.43
CA LYS A 139 6.80 -15.83 12.75
C LYS A 139 5.85 -15.20 13.78
N TYR A 140 5.35 -13.99 13.53
CA TYR A 140 4.44 -13.29 14.43
C TYR A 140 2.97 -13.42 14.00
N ASP A 141 2.68 -14.21 12.96
CA ASP A 141 1.32 -14.51 12.49
C ASP A 141 0.40 -15.08 13.58
N VAL A 142 0.98 -15.83 14.51
CA VAL A 142 0.29 -16.40 15.67
C VAL A 142 -0.38 -15.31 16.52
N PHE A 143 0.13 -14.08 16.50
CA PHE A 143 -0.42 -12.95 17.25
C PHE A 143 -1.44 -12.12 16.46
N ASP A 144 -1.73 -12.42 15.18
CA ASP A 144 -2.59 -11.59 14.31
C ASP A 144 -3.99 -11.31 14.91
N TRP A 145 -4.49 -12.25 15.71
CA TRP A 145 -5.78 -12.14 16.40
C TRP A 145 -5.84 -10.97 17.40
N MET A 146 -4.70 -10.51 17.93
CA MET A 146 -4.61 -9.42 18.90
C MET A 146 -4.93 -8.04 18.29
N THR A 147 -5.08 -7.94 16.97
CA THR A 147 -5.62 -6.72 16.34
C THR A 147 -7.08 -6.47 16.66
N LEU A 148 -7.79 -7.49 17.18
CA LEU A 148 -9.21 -7.44 17.58
C LEU A 148 -10.14 -6.85 16.50
N SER A 149 -9.75 -6.99 15.22
CA SER A 149 -10.60 -6.58 14.09
C SER A 149 -11.80 -7.50 13.89
N GLU A 150 -11.73 -8.70 14.43
CA GLU A 150 -12.80 -9.71 14.47
C GLU A 150 -12.72 -10.46 15.80
N THR A 151 -13.80 -11.16 16.17
CA THR A 151 -13.80 -12.03 17.35
C THR A 151 -12.86 -13.21 17.10
N PRO A 152 -11.79 -13.38 17.91
CA PRO A 152 -10.82 -14.43 17.69
C PRO A 152 -11.42 -15.80 18.01
N LYS A 153 -11.03 -16.82 17.25
CA LYS A 153 -11.33 -18.22 17.59
C LYS A 153 -10.39 -18.71 18.68
N TRP A 154 -10.89 -19.56 19.57
CA TRP A 154 -10.08 -20.22 20.61
C TRP A 154 -8.79 -20.82 20.05
N GLU A 155 -8.87 -21.55 18.94
CA GLU A 155 -7.71 -22.17 18.25
C GLU A 155 -6.56 -21.19 18.01
N LYS A 156 -6.83 -19.92 17.69
CA LYS A 156 -5.78 -18.90 17.46
C LYS A 156 -5.06 -18.52 18.74
N ILE A 157 -5.80 -18.43 19.84
CA ILE A 157 -5.26 -18.11 21.17
C ILE A 157 -4.47 -19.30 21.70
N GLU A 158 -4.99 -20.51 21.56
CA GLU A 158 -4.31 -21.76 21.90
C GLU A 158 -2.98 -21.91 21.15
N ASN A 159 -2.97 -21.64 19.85
CA ASN A 159 -1.73 -21.64 19.06
C ASN A 159 -0.71 -20.61 19.59
N THR A 160 -1.17 -19.46 20.08
CA THR A 160 -0.29 -18.43 20.69
C THR A 160 0.31 -18.92 22.01
N ILE A 161 -0.49 -19.58 22.83
CA ILE A 161 -0.08 -20.18 24.11
C ILE A 161 0.99 -21.24 23.85
N LEU A 162 0.75 -22.16 22.90
CA LEU A 162 1.72 -23.18 22.50
C LEU A 162 3.01 -22.54 21.99
N TYR A 163 2.91 -21.51 21.15
CA TYR A 163 4.07 -20.76 20.67
C TYR A 163 4.88 -20.13 21.82
N LEU A 164 4.22 -19.47 22.77
CA LEU A 164 4.87 -18.83 23.92
C LEU A 164 5.58 -19.86 24.80
N ASN A 165 4.92 -20.98 25.13
CA ASN A 165 5.51 -22.07 25.91
C ASN A 165 6.74 -22.66 25.21
N ASN A 166 6.67 -22.88 23.89
CA ASN A 166 7.81 -23.37 23.09
C ASN A 166 9.00 -22.39 23.07
N ASN A 167 8.76 -21.10 23.33
CA ASN A 167 9.79 -20.06 23.43
C ASN A 167 10.18 -19.75 24.90
N GLY A 168 9.80 -20.61 25.85
CA GLY A 168 10.19 -20.50 27.26
C GLY A 168 9.38 -19.48 28.07
N VAL A 169 8.24 -19.02 27.55
CA VAL A 169 7.30 -18.17 28.29
C VAL A 169 6.23 -19.07 28.91
N GLU A 170 6.34 -19.34 30.21
CA GLU A 170 5.37 -20.17 30.93
C GLU A 170 4.01 -19.47 31.03
N THR A 171 3.01 -20.02 30.34
CA THR A 171 1.61 -19.61 30.47
C THR A 171 0.84 -20.62 31.30
N LEU A 172 1.30 -20.91 32.52
CA LEU A 172 0.63 -21.83 33.44
C LEU A 172 -0.54 -21.11 34.12
N ARG A 173 -1.69 -21.03 33.45
CA ARG A 173 -2.95 -20.63 34.09
C ARG A 173 -4.09 -21.49 33.56
N ASP A 174 -4.73 -22.22 34.47
CA ASP A 174 -5.90 -23.05 34.14
C ASP A 174 -7.12 -22.22 33.69
N ASN A 175 -7.12 -20.91 33.99
CA ASN A 175 -8.25 -20.02 33.73
C ASN A 175 -8.21 -19.26 32.38
N ILE A 176 -7.34 -19.66 31.44
CA ILE A 176 -7.19 -18.94 30.16
C ILE A 176 -8.43 -19.09 29.28
N PHE A 177 -9.10 -20.24 29.34
CA PHE A 177 -10.34 -20.45 28.58
C PHE A 177 -11.46 -19.53 29.06
N GLU A 178 -11.61 -19.34 30.37
CA GLU A 178 -12.56 -18.41 30.98
C GLU A 178 -12.23 -16.96 30.59
N GLN A 179 -10.95 -16.57 30.61
CA GLN A 179 -10.52 -15.24 30.15
C GLN A 179 -10.85 -15.02 28.66
N TYR A 180 -10.67 -16.04 27.82
CA TYR A 180 -11.10 -16.00 26.44
C TYR A 180 -12.62 -15.82 26.32
N MET A 181 -13.42 -16.55 27.10
CA MET A 181 -14.87 -16.41 27.09
C MET A 181 -15.32 -14.99 27.44
N TYR A 182 -14.66 -14.35 28.42
CA TYR A 182 -14.91 -12.94 28.73
C TYR A 182 -14.53 -12.01 27.57
N LEU A 183 -13.37 -12.22 26.95
CA LEU A 183 -12.94 -11.43 25.78
C LEU A 183 -13.92 -11.59 24.61
N LYS A 184 -14.34 -12.83 24.32
CA LYS A 184 -15.30 -13.15 23.26
C LYS A 184 -16.61 -12.40 23.46
N ASN A 185 -17.21 -12.53 24.65
CA ASN A 185 -18.47 -11.85 24.98
C ASN A 185 -18.34 -10.33 24.88
N PHE A 186 -17.22 -9.78 25.35
CA PHE A 186 -16.94 -8.34 25.24
C PHE A 186 -16.87 -7.87 23.78
N LEU A 187 -16.15 -8.61 22.91
CA LEU A 187 -15.99 -8.26 21.51
C LEU A 187 -17.28 -8.42 20.71
N GLU A 188 -18.10 -9.45 20.98
CA GLU A 188 -19.40 -9.63 20.33
C GLU A 188 -20.33 -8.44 20.57
N VAL A 189 -20.30 -7.86 21.78
CA VAL A 189 -21.06 -6.65 22.11
C VAL A 189 -20.43 -5.41 21.48
N LYS A 190 -19.10 -5.26 21.55
CA LYS A 190 -18.41 -4.03 21.11
C LYS A 190 -18.23 -3.90 19.61
N LEU A 191 -17.98 -4.98 18.87
CA LEU A 191 -17.88 -4.96 17.41
C LEU A 191 -19.21 -4.56 16.74
N ALA A 192 -20.34 -4.77 17.41
CA ALA A 192 -21.66 -4.32 16.98
C ALA A 192 -21.87 -2.80 17.21
N SER A 193 -21.10 -2.17 18.10
CA SER A 193 -21.21 -0.74 18.42
C SER A 193 -20.45 0.15 17.42
N GLU A 194 -21.03 1.31 17.06
CA GLU A 194 -20.39 2.27 16.14
C GLU A 194 -19.10 2.88 16.71
N GLU A 195 -18.98 2.99 18.03
CA GLU A 195 -17.80 3.53 18.71
C GLU A 195 -16.53 2.71 18.42
N TRP A 196 -16.62 1.38 18.32
CA TRP A 196 -15.47 0.52 18.05
C TRP A 196 -14.96 0.62 16.60
N LYS A 197 -15.83 1.06 15.68
CA LYS A 197 -15.49 1.26 14.26
C LYS A 197 -14.88 2.64 13.98
N SER A 198 -14.98 3.57 14.93
CA SER A 198 -14.39 4.90 14.83
C SER A 198 -12.86 4.84 14.81
N PRO A 199 -12.17 5.59 13.93
CA PRO A 199 -10.70 5.69 13.93
C PRO A 199 -10.12 6.17 15.26
N ASP A 200 -10.91 6.88 16.08
CA ASP A 200 -10.47 7.43 17.37
C ASP A 200 -10.52 6.43 18.54
N SER A 201 -11.28 5.33 18.44
CA SER A 201 -11.33 4.31 19.51
C SER A 201 -10.11 3.37 19.51
N LYS A 202 -9.35 3.33 18.40
CA LYS A 202 -8.05 2.63 18.33
C LYS A 202 -6.94 3.28 19.16
N LYS A 203 -7.20 4.44 19.79
CA LYS A 203 -6.26 5.12 20.70
C LYS A 203 -6.33 4.65 22.15
N ILE A 204 -7.30 3.81 22.53
CA ILE A 204 -7.63 3.55 23.95
C ILE A 204 -6.97 2.28 24.50
N PHE A 205 -6.42 1.41 23.66
CA PHE A 205 -5.63 0.28 24.12
C PHE A 205 -4.18 0.53 23.72
N PHE A 206 -3.38 1.04 24.67
CA PHE A 206 -1.90 1.17 24.78
C PHE A 206 -1.40 2.56 25.22
#